data_AF-A0A509L2C6-F1
#
_entry.id   AF-A0A509L2C6-F1
#
_cell.length_a   1.000
_cell.length_b   1.000
_cell.length_c   1.000
_cell.angle_alpha   90.00
_cell.angle_beta   90.00
_cell.angle_gamma   90.00
#
_symmetry.space_group_name_H-M   'P 1'
#
loop_
_entity.id
_entity.type
_entity.pdbx_description
1 polymer ?
#
loop_
_entity_poly.entity_id
_entity_poly.type
_entity_poly.pdbx_seq_one_letter_code
_entity_poly.pdbx_strand_id
1 'polypeptide(L)'
;MSDVAIENAPVNEPVLSDVEQKAHDMDVRHKAELAGLNRKNSELQDKLKSRELAGASVEERINALESDRDSAVRRAEAVEAFGQAGLKDEWRQLFSVKDPTEQAGILNTMLSDYKQTITKEMAGEFSRSPDDIGSAGKSSFTMRQLEGKSPKEINQLFAEGRIVAG
;
A
#
# COMPACT_ATOMS: atom_id res chain seq x y z
N MET A 1 37.66 -94.74 -55.99
CA MET A 1 36.61 -93.84 -55.47
C MET A 1 35.74 -94.66 -54.55
N SER A 2 35.78 -94.42 -53.24
CA SER A 2 34.72 -94.80 -52.30
C SER A 2 34.73 -93.79 -51.16
N ASP A 3 33.55 -93.24 -50.93
CA ASP A 3 33.25 -92.08 -50.12
C ASP A 3 33.59 -92.26 -48.64
N VAL A 4 34.20 -91.23 -48.07
CA VAL A 4 34.32 -91.06 -46.61
C VAL A 4 33.05 -90.34 -46.16
N ALA A 5 32.12 -91.08 -45.54
CA ALA A 5 31.00 -90.49 -44.83
C ALA A 5 31.52 -89.84 -43.54
N ILE A 6 31.48 -88.50 -43.48
CA ILE A 6 31.68 -87.75 -42.24
C ILE A 6 30.33 -87.73 -41.53
N GLU A 7 30.18 -88.57 -40.52
CA GLU A 7 29.08 -88.52 -39.56
C GLU A 7 29.20 -87.24 -38.74
N ASN A 8 28.25 -86.31 -38.92
CA ASN A 8 28.16 -85.10 -38.10
C ASN A 8 27.74 -85.49 -36.68
N ALA A 9 28.68 -85.47 -35.74
CA ALA A 9 28.38 -85.57 -34.33
C ALA A 9 27.49 -84.40 -33.89
N PRO A 10 26.43 -84.63 -33.08
CA PRO A 10 25.58 -83.56 -32.58
C PRO A 10 26.40 -82.62 -31.68
N VAL A 11 26.34 -81.33 -31.98
CA VAL A 11 26.92 -80.28 -31.15
C VAL A 11 26.12 -80.25 -29.84
N ASN A 12 26.69 -80.83 -28.78
CA ASN A 12 26.17 -80.69 -27.44
C ASN A 12 26.38 -79.23 -27.00
N GLU A 13 25.30 -78.46 -26.95
CA GLU A 13 25.29 -77.20 -26.20
C GLU A 13 25.58 -77.50 -24.71
N PRO A 14 26.41 -76.70 -24.03
CA PRO A 14 26.70 -76.92 -22.62
C PRO A 14 25.44 -76.66 -21.79
N VAL A 15 24.91 -77.72 -21.17
CA VAL A 15 23.86 -77.65 -20.16
C VAL A 15 24.51 -77.14 -18.86
N LEU A 16 24.23 -75.90 -18.49
CA LEU A 16 24.65 -75.32 -17.21
C LEU A 16 24.09 -76.16 -16.06
N SER A 17 24.88 -76.36 -15.01
CA SER A 17 24.38 -77.03 -13.81
C SER A 17 23.28 -76.21 -13.13
N ASP A 18 22.35 -76.85 -12.41
CA ASP A 18 21.24 -76.18 -11.70
C ASP A 18 21.70 -75.03 -10.78
N VAL A 19 22.96 -75.06 -10.33
CA VAL A 19 23.59 -74.02 -9.51
C VAL A 19 24.01 -72.81 -10.35
N GLU A 20 24.58 -73.03 -11.54
CA GLU A 20 24.99 -71.97 -12.46
C GLU A 20 23.79 -71.25 -13.07
N GLN A 21 22.72 -71.99 -13.37
CA GLN A 21 21.46 -71.42 -13.83
C GLN A 21 20.83 -70.49 -12.78
N LYS A 22 20.78 -70.93 -11.51
CA LYS A 22 20.28 -70.10 -10.39
C LYS A 22 21.14 -68.86 -10.15
N ALA A 23 22.46 -68.97 -10.25
CA ALA A 23 23.35 -67.83 -10.10
C ALA A 23 23.14 -66.80 -11.22
N HIS A 24 22.93 -67.26 -12.45
CA HIS A 24 22.61 -66.40 -13.58
C HIS A 24 21.26 -65.69 -13.41
N ASP A 25 20.21 -66.42 -13.01
CA ASP A 25 18.89 -65.85 -12.75
C ASP A 25 18.91 -64.80 -11.62
N MET A 26 19.70 -65.05 -10.58
CA MET A 26 19.92 -64.08 -9.50
C MET A 26 20.65 -62.82 -10.00
N ASP A 27 21.70 -62.95 -10.80
CA ASP A 27 22.42 -61.81 -11.36
C ASP A 27 21.53 -60.96 -12.27
N VAL A 28 20.72 -61.61 -13.11
CA VAL A 28 19.74 -60.92 -13.98
C VAL A 28 18.70 -60.16 -13.14
N ARG A 29 18.16 -60.79 -12.09
CA ARG A 29 17.21 -60.13 -11.17
C ARG A 29 17.84 -58.95 -10.44
N HIS A 30 19.04 -59.11 -9.89
CA HIS A 30 19.72 -58.02 -9.20
C HIS A 30 20.05 -56.85 -10.13
N LYS A 31 20.45 -57.13 -11.38
CA LYS A 31 20.65 -56.07 -12.38
C LYS A 31 19.36 -55.32 -12.70
N ALA A 32 18.23 -56.03 -12.81
CA ALA A 32 16.93 -55.41 -13.02
C ALA A 32 16.49 -54.57 -11.81
N GLU A 33 16.71 -55.06 -10.58
CA GLU A 33 16.41 -54.33 -9.35
C GLU A 33 17.29 -53.08 -9.20
N LEU A 34 18.59 -53.18 -9.45
CA LEU A 34 19.50 -52.03 -9.45
C LEU A 34 19.11 -50.98 -10.49
N ALA A 35 18.73 -51.41 -11.69
CA ALA A 35 18.23 -50.49 -12.71
C ALA A 35 16.93 -49.81 -12.25
N GLY A 36 16.02 -50.55 -11.61
CA GLY A 36 14.78 -50.00 -11.05
C GLY A 36 15.03 -49.01 -9.91
N LEU A 37 15.96 -49.32 -9.00
CA LEU A 37 16.37 -48.44 -7.91
C LEU A 37 17.05 -47.17 -8.44
N ASN A 38 17.90 -47.28 -9.45
CA ASN A 38 18.54 -46.12 -10.07
C ASN A 38 17.53 -45.17 -10.73
N ARG A 39 16.51 -45.72 -11.41
CA ARG A 39 15.41 -44.89 -11.96
C ARG A 39 14.64 -44.17 -10.85
N LYS A 40 14.26 -44.88 -9.80
CA LYS A 40 13.57 -44.27 -8.64
C LYS A 40 14.42 -43.20 -7.96
N ASN A 41 15.73 -43.42 -7.86
CA ASN A 41 16.65 -42.42 -7.29
C ASN A 41 16.71 -41.17 -8.17
N SER A 42 16.82 -41.32 -9.50
CA SER A 42 16.75 -40.20 -10.44
C SER A 42 15.45 -39.42 -10.31
N GLU A 43 14.30 -40.11 -10.27
CA GLU A 43 12.99 -39.46 -10.09
C GLU A 43 12.87 -38.69 -8.77
N LEU A 44 13.45 -39.23 -7.69
CA LEU A 44 13.47 -38.55 -6.39
C LEU A 44 14.40 -37.32 -6.41
N GLN A 45 15.55 -37.41 -7.07
CA GLN A 45 16.45 -36.27 -7.26
C GLN A 45 15.79 -35.14 -8.08
N ASP A 46 15.04 -35.49 -9.13
CA ASP A 46 14.30 -34.51 -9.93
C ASP A 46 13.18 -33.84 -9.11
N LYS A 47 12.45 -34.62 -8.31
CA LYS A 47 11.44 -34.08 -7.37
C LYS A 47 12.06 -33.18 -6.30
N LEU A 48 13.25 -33.52 -5.79
CA LEU A 48 13.99 -32.70 -4.83
C LEU A 48 14.34 -31.34 -5.46
N LYS A 49 14.99 -31.34 -6.63
CA LYS A 49 15.35 -30.11 -7.35
C LYS A 49 14.14 -29.24 -7.66
N SER A 50 13.04 -29.84 -8.09
CA SER A 50 11.80 -29.11 -8.35
C SER A 50 11.25 -28.43 -7.09
N ARG A 51 11.32 -29.10 -5.93
CA ARG A 51 10.88 -28.52 -4.66
C ARG A 51 11.82 -27.41 -4.16
N GLU A 52 13.13 -27.57 -4.34
CA GLU A 52 14.12 -26.55 -4.00
C GLU A 52 13.91 -25.27 -4.81
N LEU A 53 13.69 -25.40 -6.12
CA LEU A 53 13.35 -24.26 -7.00
C LEU A 53 12.03 -23.58 -6.59
N ALA A 54 11.01 -24.37 -6.24
CA ALA A 54 9.75 -23.83 -5.73
C ALA A 54 9.94 -23.10 -4.39
N GLY A 55 10.79 -23.63 -3.50
CA GLY A 55 11.14 -23.00 -2.23
C GLY A 55 11.82 -21.65 -2.41
N ALA A 56 12.84 -21.58 -3.29
CA ALA A 56 13.52 -20.32 -3.62
C ALA A 56 12.56 -19.25 -4.17
N SER A 57 11.62 -19.65 -5.03
CA SER A 57 10.59 -18.73 -5.55
C SER A 57 9.64 -18.22 -4.45
N VAL A 58 9.34 -19.03 -3.44
CA VAL A 58 8.53 -18.60 -2.29
C VAL A 58 9.29 -17.61 -1.42
N GLU A 59 10.57 -17.85 -1.14
CA GLU A 59 11.43 -16.93 -0.39
C GLU A 59 11.54 -15.56 -1.08
N GLU A 60 11.73 -15.53 -2.40
CA GLU A 60 11.72 -14.28 -3.18
C GLU A 60 10.39 -13.52 -3.05
N ARG A 61 9.26 -14.25 -3.10
CA ARG A 61 7.93 -13.64 -2.94
C ARG A 61 7.71 -13.11 -1.53
N ILE A 62 8.21 -13.79 -0.50
CA ILE A 62 8.13 -13.32 0.89
C ILE A 62 8.93 -12.03 1.05
N ASN A 63 10.17 -11.99 0.57
CA ASN A 63 11.02 -10.80 0.62
C ASN A 63 10.37 -9.60 -0.09
N ALA A 64 9.72 -9.83 -1.24
CA ALA A 64 8.98 -8.78 -1.94
C ALA A 64 7.79 -8.25 -1.12
N LEU A 65 7.00 -9.15 -0.51
CA LEU A 65 5.87 -8.78 0.35
C LEU A 65 6.30 -8.04 1.61
N GLU A 66 7.42 -8.44 2.22
CA GLU A 66 8.00 -7.74 3.37
C GLU A 66 8.44 -6.32 3.00
N SER A 67 9.13 -6.16 1.86
CA SER A 67 9.50 -4.85 1.34
C SER A 67 8.27 -3.96 1.07
N ASP A 68 7.23 -4.52 0.46
CA ASP A 68 5.98 -3.79 0.18
C ASP A 68 5.26 -3.38 1.47
N ARG A 69 5.23 -4.27 2.48
CA ARG A 69 4.69 -3.98 3.80
C ARG A 69 5.46 -2.83 4.45
N ASP A 70 6.79 -2.89 4.49
CA ASP A 70 7.61 -1.85 5.13
C ASP A 70 7.46 -0.51 4.41
N SER A 71 7.35 -0.52 3.08
CA SER A 71 7.05 0.67 2.27
C SER A 71 5.66 1.24 2.57
N ALA A 72 4.65 0.38 2.78
CA ALA A 72 3.31 0.81 3.18
C ALA A 72 3.30 1.43 4.60
N VAL A 73 4.02 0.84 5.56
CA VAL A 73 4.15 1.39 6.92
C VAL A 73 4.81 2.77 6.89
N ARG A 74 5.95 2.91 6.19
CA ARG A 74 6.63 4.21 6.07
C ARG A 74 5.75 5.28 5.41
N ARG A 75 4.93 4.90 4.42
CA ARG A 75 3.97 5.83 3.80
C ARG A 75 2.87 6.24 4.78
N ALA A 76 2.35 5.31 5.58
CA ALA A 76 1.37 5.64 6.61
C ALA A 76 1.96 6.59 7.67
N GLU A 77 3.16 6.28 8.16
CA GLU A 77 3.89 7.15 9.10
C GLU A 77 4.17 8.53 8.50
N ALA A 78 4.56 8.61 7.23
CA ALA A 78 4.79 9.88 6.54
C ALA A 78 3.51 10.71 6.38
N VAL A 79 2.37 10.06 6.10
CA VAL A 79 1.06 10.72 6.01
C VAL A 79 0.61 11.20 7.39
N GLU A 80 0.81 10.41 8.44
CA GLU A 80 0.52 10.79 9.82
C GLU A 80 1.39 11.97 10.26
N ALA A 81 2.70 11.92 9.98
CA ALA A 81 3.64 13.00 10.28
C ALA A 81 3.34 14.28 9.48
N PHE A 82 2.99 14.16 8.19
CA PHE A 82 2.58 15.30 7.38
C PHE A 82 1.27 15.92 7.87
N GLY A 83 0.29 15.08 8.21
CA GLY A 83 -0.96 15.52 8.84
C GLY A 83 -0.69 16.28 10.12
N GLN A 84 0.18 15.78 10.99
CA GLN A 84 0.51 16.46 12.24
C GLN A 84 1.31 17.75 12.02
N ALA A 85 2.33 17.78 11.16
CA ALA A 85 3.24 18.92 11.03
C ALA A 85 2.57 20.24 10.57
N GLY A 86 1.49 20.19 9.79
CA GLY A 86 0.76 21.38 9.31
C GLY A 86 -0.49 21.76 10.10
N LEU A 87 -0.94 20.92 11.03
CA LEU A 87 -2.16 21.14 11.79
C LEU A 87 -1.87 21.90 13.10
N LYS A 88 -2.71 22.91 13.39
CA LYS A 88 -2.76 23.55 14.72
C LYS A 88 -3.02 22.48 15.78
N ASP A 89 -2.50 22.65 17.00
CA ASP A 89 -2.56 21.64 18.08
C ASP A 89 -3.97 21.13 18.38
N GLU A 90 -4.96 22.01 18.23
CA GLU A 90 -6.39 21.72 18.28
C GLU A 90 -6.78 20.57 17.31
N TRP A 91 -6.38 20.67 16.06
CA TRP A 91 -6.68 19.64 15.06
C TRP A 91 -5.89 18.35 15.27
N ARG A 92 -4.71 18.41 15.89
CA ARG A 92 -3.95 17.19 16.25
C ARG A 92 -4.68 16.38 17.31
N GLN A 93 -5.30 17.03 18.29
CA GLN A 93 -6.10 16.35 19.31
C GLN A 93 -7.27 15.56 18.69
N LEU A 94 -7.89 16.08 17.63
CA LEU A 94 -8.95 15.39 16.90
C LEU A 94 -8.52 14.05 16.29
N PHE A 95 -7.28 13.93 15.81
CA PHE A 95 -6.73 12.67 15.29
C PHE A 95 -6.21 11.74 16.38
N SER A 96 -6.04 12.25 17.60
CA SER A 96 -5.56 11.49 18.76
C SER A 96 -6.69 10.71 19.45
N VAL A 97 -7.94 11.11 19.24
CA VAL A 97 -9.12 10.50 19.86
C VAL A 97 -9.61 9.33 19.02
N LYS A 98 -9.68 8.13 19.65
CA LYS A 98 -10.08 6.88 18.98
C LYS A 98 -11.59 6.64 19.02
N ASP A 99 -12.32 7.29 19.92
CA ASP A 99 -13.79 7.19 20.01
C ASP A 99 -14.46 8.21 19.05
N PRO A 100 -15.25 7.75 18.06
CA PRO A 100 -15.96 8.63 17.13
C PRO A 100 -16.89 9.65 17.81
N THR A 101 -17.47 9.30 18.96
CA THR A 101 -18.46 10.13 19.66
C THR A 101 -17.78 11.30 20.36
N GLU A 102 -16.66 11.03 21.03
CA GLU A 102 -15.81 12.06 21.62
C GLU A 102 -15.18 12.95 20.54
N GLN A 103 -14.76 12.35 19.42
CA GLN A 103 -14.23 13.08 18.27
C GLN A 103 -15.25 14.08 17.70
N ALA A 104 -16.52 13.67 17.55
CA ALA A 104 -17.61 14.55 17.10
C ALA A 104 -17.88 15.70 18.09
N GLY A 105 -17.78 15.45 19.39
CA GLY A 105 -17.91 16.47 20.43
C GLY A 105 -16.83 17.56 20.30
N ILE A 106 -15.57 17.16 20.15
CA ILE A 106 -14.44 18.09 19.99
C ILE A 106 -14.58 18.90 18.69
N LEU A 107 -14.98 18.26 17.59
CA LEU A 107 -15.23 18.91 16.30
C LEU A 107 -16.31 20.01 16.40
N ASN A 108 -17.40 19.73 17.11
CA ASN A 108 -18.48 20.71 17.30
C ASN A 108 -18.01 21.93 18.09
N THR A 109 -17.19 21.74 19.13
CA THR A 109 -16.61 22.83 19.89
C THR A 109 -15.70 23.69 19.02
N MET A 110 -14.78 23.09 18.26
CA MET A 110 -13.88 23.82 17.36
C MET A 110 -14.64 24.60 16.28
N LEU A 111 -15.71 24.02 15.70
CA LEU A 111 -16.58 24.70 14.74
C LEU A 111 -17.30 25.90 15.37
N SER A 112 -17.72 25.80 16.63
CA SER A 112 -18.36 26.89 17.37
C SER A 112 -17.39 28.05 17.62
N ASP A 113 -16.18 27.74 18.10
CA ASP A 113 -15.15 28.74 18.39
C ASP A 113 -14.69 29.44 17.11
N TYR A 114 -14.55 28.70 16.02
CA TYR A 114 -14.20 29.27 14.71
C TYR A 114 -15.30 30.17 14.16
N LYS A 115 -16.58 29.77 14.29
CA LYS A 115 -17.73 30.62 13.93
C LYS A 115 -17.76 31.91 14.74
N GLN A 116 -17.51 31.84 16.05
CA GLN A 116 -17.45 33.04 16.90
C GLN A 116 -16.30 33.96 16.49
N THR A 117 -15.14 33.40 16.18
CA THR A 117 -13.96 34.16 15.75
C THR A 117 -14.24 34.89 14.43
N ILE A 118 -14.76 34.20 13.41
CA ILE A 118 -15.18 34.82 12.14
C ILE A 118 -16.24 35.90 12.37
N THR A 119 -17.23 35.64 13.23
CA THR A 119 -18.28 36.62 13.53
C THR A 119 -17.69 37.87 14.18
N LYS A 120 -16.69 37.71 15.07
CA LYS A 120 -15.97 38.83 15.71
C LYS A 120 -15.07 39.57 14.73
N GLU A 121 -14.37 38.87 13.83
CA GLU A 121 -13.54 39.48 12.80
C GLU A 121 -14.37 40.28 11.80
N MET A 122 -15.46 39.70 11.28
CA MET A 122 -16.41 40.43 10.45
C MET A 122 -16.98 41.63 11.21
N ALA A 123 -17.37 41.46 12.47
CA ALA A 123 -17.83 42.58 13.28
C ALA A 123 -16.73 43.64 13.44
N GLY A 124 -15.46 43.27 13.63
CA GLY A 124 -14.33 44.20 13.74
C GLY A 124 -14.00 44.94 12.44
N GLU A 125 -14.12 44.28 11.28
CA GLU A 125 -13.97 44.90 9.96
C GLU A 125 -15.09 45.91 9.69
N PHE A 126 -16.32 45.64 10.14
CA PHE A 126 -17.44 46.58 10.06
C PHE A 126 -17.49 47.60 11.21
N SER A 127 -16.71 47.41 12.29
CA SER A 127 -16.72 48.25 13.50
C SER A 127 -15.40 48.98 13.75
N ARG A 128 -14.56 49.22 12.72
CA ARG A 128 -13.43 50.15 12.86
C ARG A 128 -13.94 51.45 13.47
N SER A 129 -13.41 51.77 14.66
CA SER A 129 -13.82 52.91 15.46
C SER A 129 -13.68 54.22 14.67
N PRO A 130 -14.58 55.20 14.88
CA PRO A 130 -14.48 56.53 14.30
C PRO A 130 -13.16 57.27 14.60
N ASP A 131 -12.42 56.80 15.60
CA ASP A 131 -11.23 57.49 16.15
C ASP A 131 -9.91 57.12 15.45
N ASP A 132 -9.89 56.16 14.51
CA ASP A 132 -8.70 55.84 13.68
C ASP A 132 -8.61 56.68 12.39
N ILE A 133 -9.47 57.71 12.23
CA ILE A 133 -9.38 58.66 11.12
C ILE A 133 -8.39 59.76 11.50
N GLY A 134 -7.11 59.49 11.27
CA GLY A 134 -6.09 60.51 11.18
C GLY A 134 -6.49 61.60 10.18
N SER A 135 -6.63 62.82 10.69
CA SER A 135 -6.59 64.13 10.01
C SER A 135 -7.09 64.19 8.56
N ALA A 136 -8.37 64.57 8.38
CA ALA A 136 -8.83 65.57 7.40
C ALA A 136 -10.34 65.40 7.12
N GLY A 137 -11.21 65.78 8.05
CA GLY A 137 -12.61 66.22 7.79
C GLY A 137 -13.54 65.34 6.93
N LYS A 138 -13.19 64.08 6.64
CA LYS A 138 -13.96 63.17 5.79
C LYS A 138 -14.28 61.92 6.60
N SER A 139 -15.46 61.89 7.20
CA SER A 139 -15.98 60.72 7.90
C SER A 139 -16.55 59.75 6.87
N SER A 140 -16.16 58.47 6.93
CA SER A 140 -16.77 57.40 6.16
C SER A 140 -18.06 56.92 6.81
N PHE A 141 -19.18 56.98 6.10
CA PHE A 141 -20.47 56.47 6.59
C PHE A 141 -20.59 54.96 6.37
N THR A 142 -21.07 54.23 7.37
CA THR A 142 -21.43 52.81 7.26
C THR A 142 -22.80 52.64 6.58
N MET A 143 -23.06 51.50 5.93
CA MET A 143 -24.34 51.24 5.23
C MET A 143 -25.58 51.41 6.13
N ARG A 144 -25.49 51.07 7.42
CA ARG A 144 -26.57 51.33 8.41
C ARG A 144 -26.83 52.81 8.66
N GLN A 145 -25.84 53.69 8.49
CA GLN A 145 -26.01 55.14 8.67
C GLN A 145 -26.62 55.82 7.43
N LEU A 146 -26.70 55.09 6.31
CA LEU A 146 -27.37 55.52 5.08
C LEU A 146 -28.81 54.98 4.98
N GLU A 147 -29.16 53.97 5.79
CA GLU A 147 -30.55 53.48 5.89
C GLU A 147 -31.48 54.61 6.36
N GLY A 148 -32.50 54.91 5.55
CA GLY A 148 -33.47 55.98 5.82
C GLY A 148 -33.13 57.35 5.22
N LYS A 149 -31.96 57.52 4.58
CA LYS A 149 -31.65 58.74 3.80
C LYS A 149 -32.24 58.66 2.40
N SER A 150 -32.74 59.79 1.93
CA SER A 150 -33.23 59.90 0.55
C SER A 150 -32.06 59.82 -0.44
N PRO A 151 -32.29 59.34 -1.68
CA PRO A 151 -31.26 59.28 -2.72
C PRO A 151 -30.54 60.62 -2.97
N LYS A 152 -31.25 61.75 -2.77
CA LYS A 152 -30.67 63.09 -2.92
C LYS A 152 -29.62 63.40 -1.84
N GLU A 153 -29.88 63.00 -0.60
CA GLU A 153 -28.95 63.19 0.52
C GLU A 153 -27.71 62.30 0.38
N ILE A 154 -27.88 61.08 -0.13
CA ILE A 154 -26.77 60.16 -0.40
C ILE A 154 -25.87 60.72 -1.52
N ASN A 155 -26.47 61.21 -2.61
CA ASN A 155 -25.71 61.82 -3.70
C ASN A 155 -24.97 63.09 -3.27
N GLN A 156 -25.54 63.87 -2.36
CA GLN A 156 -24.88 65.05 -1.82
C GLN A 156 -23.66 64.66 -0.96
N LEU A 157 -23.78 63.63 -0.12
CA LEU A 157 -22.66 63.11 0.67
C LEU A 157 -21.55 62.50 -0.21
N PHE A 158 -21.92 61.90 -1.35
CA PHE A 158 -20.97 61.42 -2.36
C PHE A 158 -20.23 62.59 -3.05
N ALA A 159 -20.96 63.63 -3.46
CA ALA A 159 -20.38 64.82 -4.09
C ALA A 159 -19.45 65.60 -3.13
N GLU A 160 -19.76 65.59 -1.85
CA GLU A 160 -18.91 66.17 -0.78
C GLU A 160 -17.69 65.29 -0.45
N GLY A 161 -17.55 64.12 -1.09
CA GLY A 161 -16.44 63.18 -0.87
C GLY A 161 -16.46 62.52 0.51
N ARG A 162 -17.64 62.46 1.14
CA ARG A 162 -17.88 61.85 2.46
C ARG A 162 -18.29 60.38 2.37
N ILE A 163 -18.55 59.88 1.16
CA ILE A 163 -18.82 58.47 0.86
C ILE A 163 -18.03 58.12 -0.40
N VAL A 164 -17.41 56.94 -0.44
CA VAL A 164 -16.65 56.44 -1.59
C VAL A 164 -17.33 55.16 -2.07
N ALA A 165 -17.54 55.02 -3.38
CA ALA A 165 -18.08 53.79 -3.96
C ALA A 165 -17.00 52.71 -3.90
N GLY A 166 -17.25 51.66 -3.11
CA GLY A 166 -16.50 50.40 -3.15
C GLY A 166 -17.10 49.44 -4.15
#